data_AF-A0A7S0LQC0-F1
#
_entry.id   AF-A0A7S0LQC0-F1
#
_cell.length_a   1.000
_cell.length_b   1.000
_cell.length_c   1.000
_cell.angle_alpha   90.00
_cell.angle_beta   90.00
_cell.angle_gamma   90.00
#
_symmetry.space_group_name_H-M   'P 1'
#
loop_
_entity.id
_entity.type
_entity.pdbx_description
1 polymer ?
#
loop_
_entity_poly.entity_id
_entity_poly.type
_entity_poly.pdbx_seq_one_letter_code
_entity_poly.pdbx_strand_id
1 'polypeptide(L)'
;GTQSLHTNSFDEAIGLPTDFSAALARSTQLVLAEESGIGHVVDPWGGSYMMESLTDELVREAEAVINEIEEMGGMAVAVASGMPKTRIEQSATRKQARIDSKNDVIVGVNKFEPEPGREQPVVEPRVIDNSLVREAQVEQLRELRTSRDEAKAAEALASLS
;
A
#
# COMPACT_ATOMS: atom_id res chain seq x y z
N GLY A 1 -12.98 12.17 -0.11
CA GLY A 1 -13.50 11.79 -1.44
C GLY A 1 -12.40 11.24 -2.32
N THR A 2 -11.98 9.99 -2.08
CA THR A 2 -11.13 9.26 -3.03
C THR A 2 -11.99 8.76 -4.22
N GLN A 3 -11.39 8.59 -5.39
CA GLN A 3 -12.08 8.13 -6.61
C GLN A 3 -12.10 6.60 -6.74
N SER A 4 -11.16 5.93 -6.09
CA SER A 4 -11.08 4.48 -5.96
C SER A 4 -10.50 4.13 -4.61
N LEU A 5 -10.84 2.95 -4.08
CA LEU A 5 -10.35 2.50 -2.79
C LEU A 5 -9.90 1.04 -2.88
N HIS A 6 -8.72 0.77 -2.33
CA HIS A 6 -8.28 -0.58 -2.01
C HIS A 6 -8.42 -0.77 -0.50
N THR A 7 -9.05 -1.87 -0.11
CA THR A 7 -9.17 -2.30 1.29
C THR A 7 -8.39 -3.58 1.43
N ASN A 8 -7.41 -3.58 2.33
CA ASN A 8 -6.57 -4.76 2.58
C ASN A 8 -7.41 -5.87 3.24
N SER A 9 -6.99 -7.11 3.02
CA SER A 9 -7.51 -8.27 3.74
C SER A 9 -6.85 -8.41 5.12
N PHE A 10 -7.52 -9.06 6.06
CA PHE A 10 -7.01 -9.22 7.43
C PHE A 10 -5.75 -10.11 7.54
N ASP A 11 -5.43 -10.86 6.48
CA ASP A 11 -4.30 -11.78 6.36
C ASP A 11 -3.06 -11.16 5.68
N GLU A 12 -3.06 -9.84 5.42
CA GLU A 12 -2.00 -9.11 4.71
C GLU A 12 -0.60 -9.30 5.32
N ALA A 13 -0.50 -9.39 6.64
CA ALA A 13 0.78 -9.58 7.33
C ALA A 13 1.35 -11.00 7.20
N ILE A 14 0.57 -11.96 6.68
CA ILE A 14 0.92 -13.38 6.61
C ILE A 14 1.12 -13.84 5.16
N GLY A 15 0.27 -13.41 4.24
CA GLY A 15 0.35 -13.84 2.85
C GLY A 15 -0.59 -13.09 1.92
N LEU A 16 -0.74 -13.59 0.69
CA LEU A 16 -1.71 -13.04 -0.24
C LEU A 16 -3.14 -13.40 0.20
N PRO A 17 -4.13 -12.54 -0.13
CA PRO A 17 -5.52 -12.78 0.24
C PRO A 17 -6.04 -14.14 -0.24
N THR A 18 -6.79 -14.81 0.63
CA THR A 18 -7.68 -15.91 0.27
C THR A 18 -9.00 -15.36 -0.29
N ASP A 19 -9.82 -16.22 -0.93
CA ASP A 19 -11.14 -15.80 -1.41
C ASP A 19 -12.03 -15.29 -0.27
N PHE A 20 -11.92 -15.91 0.92
CA PHE A 20 -12.65 -15.49 2.11
C PHE A 20 -12.20 -14.10 2.59
N SER A 21 -10.89 -13.88 2.75
CA SER A 21 -10.38 -12.62 3.27
C SER A 21 -10.58 -11.47 2.28
N ALA A 22 -10.41 -11.73 0.98
CA ALA A 22 -10.70 -10.78 -0.10
C ALA A 22 -12.19 -10.43 -0.17
N ALA A 23 -13.08 -11.41 0.01
CA ALA A 23 -14.52 -11.16 0.07
C ALA A 23 -14.88 -10.24 1.26
N LEU A 24 -14.28 -10.46 2.42
CA LEU A 24 -14.49 -9.60 3.59
C LEU A 24 -14.01 -8.17 3.33
N ALA A 25 -12.80 -8.00 2.76
CA ALA A 25 -12.26 -6.69 2.42
C ALA A 25 -13.17 -5.94 1.43
N ARG A 26 -13.64 -6.61 0.38
CA ARG A 26 -14.63 -6.04 -0.57
C ARG A 26 -15.92 -5.64 0.14
N SER A 27 -16.46 -6.51 1.00
CA SER A 27 -17.69 -6.26 1.73
C SER A 27 -17.58 -5.05 2.66
N THR A 28 -16.41 -4.75 3.21
CA THR A 28 -16.19 -3.51 3.96
C THR A 28 -16.51 -2.27 3.12
N GLN A 29 -16.09 -2.23 1.85
CA GLN A 29 -16.45 -1.11 0.96
C GLN A 29 -17.94 -1.09 0.62
N LEU A 30 -18.56 -2.26 0.42
CA LEU A 30 -19.99 -2.36 0.13
C LEU A 30 -20.85 -1.85 1.30
N VAL A 31 -20.51 -2.21 2.53
CA VAL A 31 -21.20 -1.70 3.73
C VAL A 31 -21.06 -0.18 3.83
N LEU A 32 -19.87 0.36 3.58
CA LEU A 32 -19.67 1.81 3.56
C LEU A 32 -20.51 2.49 2.45
N ALA A 33 -20.59 1.89 1.27
CA ALA A 33 -21.31 2.46 0.14
C ALA A 33 -22.83 2.38 0.28
N GLU A 34 -23.36 1.21 0.67
CA GLU A 34 -24.77 0.88 0.58
C GLU A 34 -25.53 1.06 1.90
N GLU A 35 -24.85 0.94 3.05
CA GLU A 35 -25.51 0.89 4.35
C GLU A 35 -25.16 2.09 5.25
N SER A 36 -23.95 2.64 5.14
CA SER A 36 -23.49 3.68 6.08
C SER A 36 -24.13 5.06 5.85
N GLY A 37 -24.65 5.32 4.65
CA GLY A 37 -25.17 6.63 4.24
C GLY A 37 -24.11 7.73 4.04
N ILE A 38 -22.82 7.42 4.24
CA ILE A 38 -21.73 8.43 4.15
C ILE A 38 -21.60 9.04 2.75
N GLY A 39 -22.07 8.35 1.71
CA GLY A 39 -22.05 8.82 0.32
C GLY A 39 -23.13 9.85 -0.03
N HIS A 40 -24.09 10.15 0.85
CA HIS A 40 -25.22 11.03 0.53
C HIS A 40 -24.91 12.52 0.63
N VAL A 41 -23.85 12.91 1.33
CA VAL A 41 -23.43 14.31 1.51
C VAL A 41 -22.03 14.47 0.97
N VAL A 42 -21.84 15.45 0.08
CA VAL A 42 -20.52 15.83 -0.41
C VAL A 42 -19.76 16.51 0.72
N ASP A 43 -18.57 16.00 1.01
CA ASP A 43 -17.69 16.49 2.07
C ASP A 43 -18.38 16.71 3.42
N PRO A 44 -18.81 15.63 4.12
CA PRO A 44 -19.57 15.75 5.35
C PRO A 44 -18.80 16.41 6.50
N TRP A 45 -17.48 16.60 6.36
CA TRP A 45 -16.63 17.28 7.33
C TRP A 45 -16.48 18.78 7.08
N GLY A 46 -16.93 19.29 5.93
CA GLY A 46 -16.81 20.70 5.55
C GLY A 46 -17.39 21.63 6.61
N GLY A 47 -16.61 22.63 7.01
CA GLY A 47 -16.95 23.59 8.06
C GLY A 47 -16.70 23.12 9.50
N SER A 48 -16.23 21.89 9.71
CA SER A 48 -15.77 21.44 11.03
C SER A 48 -14.53 22.22 11.45
N TYR A 49 -14.62 23.05 12.50
CA TYR A 49 -13.49 23.86 12.98
C TYR A 49 -12.19 23.06 13.16
N MET A 50 -12.29 21.85 13.71
CA MET A 50 -11.13 20.97 13.90
C MET A 50 -10.57 20.48 12.56
N MET A 51 -11.42 20.00 11.65
CA MET A 51 -10.95 19.43 10.39
C MET A 51 -10.40 20.50 9.46
N GLU A 52 -11.03 21.67 9.41
CA GLU A 52 -10.56 22.82 8.62
C GLU A 52 -9.21 23.31 9.12
N SER A 53 -9.05 23.46 10.44
CA SER A 53 -7.77 23.89 11.04
C SER A 53 -6.65 22.88 10.78
N LEU A 54 -6.96 21.58 10.88
CA LEU A 54 -5.99 20.51 10.62
C LEU A 54 -5.63 20.42 9.13
N THR A 55 -6.59 20.67 8.24
CA THR A 55 -6.37 20.71 6.79
C THR A 55 -5.44 21.86 6.42
N ASP A 56 -5.68 23.05 6.97
CA ASP A 56 -4.84 24.24 6.77
C ASP A 56 -3.41 24.03 7.32
N GLU A 57 -3.26 23.39 8.49
CA GLU A 57 -1.94 23.02 9.02
C GLU A 57 -1.21 22.03 8.11
N LEU A 58 -1.88 20.95 7.67
CA LEU A 58 -1.29 19.97 6.76
C LEU A 58 -0.82 20.60 5.45
N VAL A 59 -1.62 21.51 4.88
CA VAL A 59 -1.27 22.22 3.64
C VAL A 59 -0.02 23.08 3.84
N ARG A 60 0.02 23.90 4.90
CA ARG A 60 1.20 24.74 5.18
C ARG A 60 2.49 23.92 5.34
N GLU A 61 2.43 22.84 6.10
CA GLU A 61 3.61 21.99 6.33
C GLU A 61 4.03 21.25 5.05
N ALA A 62 3.08 20.80 4.24
CA ALA A 62 3.37 20.18 2.94
C ALA A 62 3.97 21.19 1.95
N GLU A 63 3.45 22.41 1.88
CA GLU A 63 3.98 23.49 1.04
C GLU A 63 5.41 23.85 1.43
N ALA A 64 5.74 23.90 2.72
CA ALA A 64 7.11 24.12 3.18
C ALA A 64 8.08 23.05 2.65
N VAL A 65 7.68 21.77 2.67
CA VAL A 65 8.48 20.67 2.12
C VAL A 65 8.59 20.74 0.60
N ILE A 66 7.50 21.10 -0.09
CA ILE A 66 7.51 21.28 -1.55
C ILE A 66 8.48 22.41 -1.94
N ASN A 67 8.42 23.55 -1.26
CA ASN A 67 9.31 24.68 -1.53
C ASN A 67 10.78 24.33 -1.30
N GLU A 68 11.10 23.59 -0.23
CA GLU A 68 12.44 23.06 -0.01
C GLU A 68 12.91 22.18 -1.19
N ILE A 69 12.05 21.30 -1.69
CA ILE A 69 12.36 20.44 -2.84
C ILE A 69 12.59 21.27 -4.11
N GLU A 70 11.77 22.29 -4.36
CA GLU A 70 11.92 23.19 -5.51
C GLU A 70 13.23 23.99 -5.42
N GLU A 71 13.60 24.50 -4.24
CA GLU A 71 14.87 25.20 -4.00
C GLU A 71 16.09 24.29 -4.24
N MET A 72 15.97 22.98 -3.98
CA MET A 72 17.00 21.98 -4.30
C MET A 72 17.14 21.68 -5.80
N GLY A 73 16.25 22.20 -6.65
CA GLY A 73 16.21 21.90 -8.09
C GLY A 73 15.19 20.82 -8.48
N GLY A 74 14.19 20.58 -7.63
CA GLY A 74 13.07 19.68 -7.90
C GLY A 74 13.25 18.25 -7.42
N MET A 75 12.18 17.46 -7.48
CA MET A 75 12.11 16.14 -6.86
C MET A 75 13.13 15.13 -7.42
N ALA A 76 13.49 15.22 -8.70
CA ALA A 76 14.50 14.34 -9.29
C ALA A 76 15.88 14.52 -8.62
N VAL A 77 16.28 15.77 -8.37
CA VAL A 77 17.52 16.10 -7.66
C VAL A 77 17.42 15.69 -6.19
N ALA A 78 16.29 15.95 -5.54
CA ALA A 78 16.04 15.53 -4.16
C ALA A 78 16.16 14.00 -3.99
N VAL A 79 15.54 13.22 -4.88
CA VAL A 79 15.65 11.75 -4.88
C VAL A 79 17.09 11.29 -5.11
N ALA A 80 17.80 11.89 -6.08
CA ALA A 80 19.20 11.55 -6.37
C ALA A 80 20.13 11.85 -5.19
N SER A 81 19.85 12.90 -4.41
CA SER A 81 20.58 13.21 -3.18
C SER A 81 20.26 12.27 -2.00
N GLY A 82 19.20 11.46 -2.11
CA GLY A 82 18.75 10.55 -1.07
C GLY A 82 17.89 11.19 0.03
N MET A 83 17.67 12.51 -0.01
CA MET A 83 16.95 13.26 1.03
C MET A 83 15.56 12.66 1.36
N PRO A 84 14.67 12.37 0.39
CA PRO A 84 13.35 11.82 0.70
C PRO A 84 13.43 10.47 1.42
N LYS A 85 14.33 9.59 0.98
CA LYS A 85 14.52 8.26 1.57
C LYS A 85 14.96 8.39 3.03
N THR A 86 15.98 9.21 3.30
CA THR A 86 16.47 9.42 4.67
C THR A 86 15.39 9.96 5.59
N ARG A 87 14.54 10.89 5.14
CA ARG A 87 13.44 11.42 5.95
C ARG A 87 12.37 10.38 6.26
N ILE A 88 12.01 9.55 5.28
CA ILE A 88 11.08 8.43 5.47
C ILE A 88 11.65 7.44 6.50
N GLU A 89 12.93 7.08 6.38
CA GLU A 89 13.61 6.17 7.31
C GLU A 89 13.65 6.73 8.74
N GLN A 90 13.99 8.01 8.90
CA GLN A 90 13.95 8.67 10.22
C GLN A 90 12.56 8.63 10.85
N SER A 91 11.51 8.85 10.04
CA SER A 91 10.12 8.76 10.51
C SER A 91 9.77 7.34 10.95
N ALA A 92 10.15 6.33 10.16
CA ALA A 92 9.96 4.92 10.48
C ALA A 92 10.70 4.50 11.75
N THR A 93 11.96 4.93 11.94
CA THR A 93 12.73 4.66 13.16
C THR A 93 12.07 5.27 14.39
N ARG A 94 11.59 6.53 14.30
CA ARG A 94 10.86 7.18 15.40
C ARG A 94 9.57 6.42 15.72
N LYS A 95 8.82 5.99 14.70
CA LYS A 95 7.60 5.20 14.88
C LYS A 95 7.89 3.87 15.56
N GLN A 96 8.92 3.15 15.12
CA GLN A 96 9.33 1.88 15.71
C GLN A 96 9.72 2.04 17.19
N ALA A 97 10.54 3.05 17.51
CA ALA A 97 10.93 3.33 18.89
C ALA A 97 9.72 3.60 19.80
N ARG A 98 8.69 4.30 19.28
CA ARG A 98 7.44 4.56 20.03
C ARG A 98 6.60 3.30 20.23
N ILE A 99 6.59 2.38 19.25
CA ILE A 99 5.92 1.08 19.37
C ILE A 99 6.63 0.21 20.41
N ASP A 100 7.97 0.13 20.33
CA ASP A 100 8.80 -0.67 21.25
C ASP A 100 8.70 -0.15 22.69
N SER A 101 8.66 1.18 22.85
CA SER A 101 8.47 1.83 24.15
C SER A 101 7.01 1.85 24.62
N LYS A 102 6.08 1.24 23.87
CA LYS A 102 4.63 1.18 24.16
C LYS A 102 3.92 2.54 24.27
N ASN A 103 4.53 3.60 23.75
CA ASN A 103 3.89 4.91 23.62
C ASN A 103 2.83 4.90 22.51
N ASP A 104 3.11 4.13 21.45
CA ASP A 104 2.14 3.80 20.41
C ASP A 104 1.62 2.38 20.66
N VAL A 105 0.33 2.27 20.96
CA VAL A 105 -0.30 0.98 21.28
C VAL A 105 -0.73 0.25 20.01
N ILE A 106 -0.32 -1.01 19.88
CA ILE A 106 -0.79 -1.95 18.87
C ILE A 106 -1.45 -3.13 19.59
N VAL A 107 -2.78 -3.20 19.48
CA VAL A 107 -3.60 -4.24 20.14
C VAL A 107 -3.23 -5.61 19.60
N GLY A 108 -2.99 -6.56 20.51
CA GLY A 108 -2.58 -7.93 20.18
C GLY A 108 -1.08 -8.10 19.91
N VAL A 109 -0.29 -7.00 19.89
CA VAL A 109 1.15 -7.04 19.64
C VAL A 109 1.96 -6.56 20.84
N ASN A 110 1.78 -5.30 21.29
CA ASN A 110 2.53 -4.75 22.44
C ASN A 110 1.65 -4.47 23.66
N LYS A 111 0.33 -4.58 23.50
CA LYS A 111 -0.69 -4.44 24.55
C LYS A 111 -1.86 -5.37 24.24
N PHE A 112 -2.44 -5.95 25.29
CA PHE A 112 -3.52 -6.94 25.17
C PHE A 112 -3.09 -8.15 24.34
N GLU A 113 -1.85 -8.60 24.56
CA GLU A 113 -1.32 -9.80 23.92
C GLU A 113 -2.14 -11.02 24.35
N PRO A 114 -2.42 -11.96 23.42
CA PRO A 114 -3.15 -13.18 23.74
C PRO A 114 -2.39 -13.99 24.80
N GLU A 115 -3.14 -14.63 25.70
CA GLU A 115 -2.54 -15.41 26.78
C GLU A 115 -1.67 -16.55 26.22
N PRO A 116 -0.47 -16.78 26.79
CA PRO A 116 0.37 -17.89 26.39
C PRO A 116 -0.37 -19.22 26.49
N GLY A 117 -0.39 -20.01 25.41
CA GLY A 117 -1.04 -21.32 25.36
C GLY A 117 -2.52 -21.30 24.99
N ARG A 118 -3.13 -20.12 24.78
CA ARG A 118 -4.47 -20.04 24.20
C ARG A 118 -4.41 -20.35 22.71
N GLU A 119 -5.26 -21.28 22.26
CA GLU A 119 -5.42 -21.61 20.84
C GLU A 119 -5.91 -20.37 20.08
N GLN A 120 -5.14 -19.95 19.09
CA GLN A 120 -5.49 -18.85 18.20
C GLN A 120 -6.06 -19.40 16.89
N PRO A 121 -7.02 -18.71 16.26
CA PRO A 121 -7.50 -19.12 14.95
C PRO A 121 -6.34 -19.17 13.97
N VAL A 122 -6.13 -20.33 13.33
CA VAL A 122 -5.13 -20.44 12.26
C VAL A 122 -5.69 -19.72 11.03
N VAL A 123 -4.97 -18.70 10.58
CA VAL A 123 -5.24 -18.06 9.29
C VAL A 123 -4.44 -18.84 8.24
N GLU A 124 -5.13 -19.56 7.36
CA GLU A 124 -4.47 -20.29 6.28
C GLU A 124 -4.08 -19.31 5.16
N PRO A 125 -2.78 -19.07 4.92
CA PRO A 125 -2.36 -18.17 3.86
C PRO A 125 -2.59 -18.81 2.49
N ARG A 126 -2.79 -17.98 1.47
CA ARG A 126 -2.81 -18.47 0.09
C ARG A 126 -1.44 -19.03 -0.30
N VAL A 127 -1.36 -20.34 -0.50
CA VAL A 127 -0.16 -21.02 -0.96
C VAL A 127 -0.07 -20.96 -2.49
N ILE A 128 1.09 -20.59 -3.03
CA ILE A 128 1.37 -20.59 -4.46
C ILE A 128 2.40 -21.67 -4.77
N ASP A 129 2.08 -22.56 -5.72
CA ASP A 129 3.05 -23.48 -6.31
C ASP A 129 3.90 -22.75 -7.35
N ASN A 130 5.05 -22.25 -6.90
CA ASN A 130 5.99 -21.53 -7.76
C ASN A 130 6.59 -22.41 -8.87
N SER A 131 6.70 -23.73 -8.65
CA SER A 131 7.25 -24.64 -9.66
C SER A 131 6.27 -24.75 -10.83
N LEU A 132 4.99 -24.97 -10.53
CA LEU A 132 3.94 -25.04 -11.54
C LEU A 132 3.79 -23.72 -12.30
N VAL A 133 3.77 -22.58 -11.60
CA VAL A 133 3.69 -21.25 -12.23
C VAL A 133 4.87 -21.00 -13.15
N ARG A 134 6.10 -21.33 -12.71
CA ARG A 134 7.31 -21.15 -13.51
C ARG A 134 7.29 -22.04 -14.75
N GLU A 135 6.91 -23.31 -14.62
CA GLU A 135 6.85 -24.25 -15.74
C GLU A 135 5.85 -23.79 -16.80
N ALA A 136 4.65 -23.38 -16.38
CA ALA A 136 3.63 -22.83 -17.28
C ALA A 136 4.15 -21.56 -18.00
N GLN A 137 4.79 -20.65 -17.27
CA GLN A 137 5.32 -19.41 -17.86
C GLN A 137 6.45 -19.67 -18.86
N VAL A 138 7.34 -20.62 -18.55
CA VAL A 138 8.43 -21.01 -19.46
C VAL A 138 7.88 -21.59 -20.75
N GLU A 139 6.83 -22.41 -20.68
CA GLU A 139 6.23 -22.99 -21.88
C GLU A 139 5.56 -21.93 -22.75
N GLN A 140 4.76 -21.03 -22.16
CA GLN A 140 4.18 -19.91 -22.89
C GLN A 140 5.25 -19.03 -23.57
N LEU A 141 6.39 -18.80 -22.90
CA LEU A 141 7.50 -18.05 -23.49
C LEU A 141 8.16 -18.80 -24.64
N ARG A 142 8.26 -20.14 -24.58
CA ARG A 142 8.78 -20.94 -25.70
C ARG A 142 7.87 -20.84 -26.90
N GLU A 143 6.56 -21.05 -26.72
CA GLU A 143 5.56 -20.93 -27.78
C GLU A 143 5.54 -19.53 -28.39
N LEU A 144 5.60 -18.48 -27.56
CA LEU A 144 5.67 -17.09 -28.04
C LEU A 144 6.92 -16.84 -28.89
N ARG A 145 8.08 -17.35 -28.46
CA ARG A 145 9.34 -17.16 -29.18
C ARG A 145 9.40 -17.95 -30.48
N THR A 146 8.76 -19.12 -30.55
CA THR A 146 8.75 -19.94 -31.78
C THR A 146 7.71 -19.47 -32.80
N SER A 147 6.61 -18.86 -32.35
CA SER A 147 5.51 -18.40 -33.22
C SER A 147 5.61 -16.95 -33.68
N ARG A 148 6.43 -16.12 -33.02
CA ARG A 148 6.61 -14.71 -33.39
C ARG A 148 7.44 -14.54 -34.66
N ASP A 149 7.25 -13.40 -35.32
CA ASP A 149 8.15 -12.92 -36.38
C ASP A 149 9.44 -12.38 -35.73
N GLU A 150 10.51 -13.16 -35.80
CA GLU A 150 11.79 -12.84 -35.15
C GLU A 150 12.44 -11.58 -35.75
N ALA A 151 12.26 -11.33 -37.06
CA ALA A 151 12.85 -10.18 -37.72
C ALA A 151 12.18 -8.89 -37.23
N LYS A 152 10.84 -8.86 -37.16
CA LYS A 152 10.10 -7.73 -36.62
C LYS A 152 10.37 -7.52 -35.13
N ALA A 153 10.51 -8.60 -34.36
CA ALA A 153 10.85 -8.49 -32.94
C ALA A 153 12.23 -7.87 -32.75
N ALA A 154 13.23 -8.29 -33.53
CA ALA A 154 14.58 -7.74 -33.48
C ALA A 154 14.62 -6.27 -33.91
N GLU A 155 13.90 -5.91 -34.98
CA GLU A 155 13.77 -4.53 -35.44
C GLU A 155 13.13 -3.62 -34.38
N ALA A 156 12.01 -4.06 -33.79
CA ALA A 156 11.35 -3.32 -32.73
C ALA A 156 12.26 -3.13 -31.50
N LEU A 157 13.02 -4.16 -31.11
CA LEU A 157 13.97 -4.05 -30.01
C LEU A 157 15.13 -3.10 -30.34
N ALA A 158 15.67 -3.13 -31.55
CA ALA A 158 16.72 -2.21 -31.99
C ALA A 158 16.23 -0.75 -32.06
N SER A 159 14.93 -0.52 -32.26
CA SER A 159 14.35 0.82 -32.25
C SER A 159 14.15 1.42 -30.85
N LEU A 160 14.29 0.62 -29.78
CA LEU A 160 14.17 1.07 -28.38
C LEU A 160 15.52 1.48 -27.77
N SER A 161 16.63 1.08 -28.38
CA SER A 161 18.00 1.41 -27.96
C SER A 161 18.53 2.65 -28.68
#